data_AF-A0A9P9MR69-F1
#
_entry.id   AF-A0A9P9MR69-F1
#
_cell.length_a   1.000
_cell.length_b   1.000
_cell.length_c   1.000
_cell.angle_alpha   90.00
_cell.angle_beta   90.00
_cell.angle_gamma   90.00
#
_symmetry.space_group_name_H-M   'P 1'
#
loop_
_entity.id
_entity.type
_entity.pdbx_description
1 polymer ?
#
loop_
_entity_poly.entity_id
_entity_poly.type
_entity_poly.pdbx_seq_one_letter_code
_entity_poly.pdbx_strand_id
1 'polypeptide(L)'
;MADTASTEHHKPSAPGKLTLEAWSQGFMVGALIVMCGITLANMRRGFLLHKLILIELVLAVPNGFFIFFDPPTWGWFLSSTVVPLIASWTLHNVIAWMKNKPFLGRRGNFIYIGSVLIVQPYWVLEVYANFAYFNGYDSRLFISTRPYEAVFRDPWWIFTIVNLFWNIKFRYELSFVEIVQVSPRFGILLLCMSLSIICIVVDLLSVTPVIPIGVINPFWKFAFVFKCFTDSIILDDFKSALDNLSRHRMSQILPFSFLGDTTSAQGSDIPRRERKWPRKRGANVETTPHTEIDIASPRMCMVLSDVVDLCSPPLGLVYHTENKALEGE
;
A
#
# COMPACT_ATOMS: atom_id res chain seq x y z
N MET A 1 58.32 -14.57 -3.77
CA MET A 1 57.56 -13.77 -2.79
C MET A 1 56.39 -13.17 -3.54
N ALA A 2 55.28 -13.89 -3.57
CA ALA A 2 54.03 -13.44 -4.15
C ALA A 2 53.14 -13.16 -2.95
N ASP A 3 52.93 -11.87 -2.68
CA ASP A 3 52.14 -11.44 -1.54
C ASP A 3 50.72 -11.97 -1.67
N THR A 4 50.31 -12.62 -0.58
CA THR A 4 49.00 -13.10 -0.26
C THR A 4 47.92 -12.06 -0.56
N ALA A 5 47.20 -12.26 -1.66
CA ALA A 5 45.93 -11.61 -1.94
C ALA A 5 44.86 -12.18 -0.99
N SER A 6 44.90 -11.75 0.28
CA SER A 6 43.70 -11.73 1.11
C SER A 6 42.86 -10.54 0.65
N THR A 7 42.05 -10.74 -0.39
CA THR A 7 41.04 -9.79 -0.84
C THR A 7 40.10 -9.48 0.31
N GLU A 8 40.28 -8.30 0.90
CA GLU A 8 39.53 -7.79 2.05
C GLU A 8 38.03 -7.68 1.74
N HIS A 9 37.26 -8.69 2.15
CA HIS A 9 35.80 -8.62 2.28
C HIS A 9 35.42 -7.84 3.55
N HIS A 10 36.01 -6.66 3.74
CA HIS A 10 35.88 -5.84 4.95
C HIS A 10 34.98 -4.62 4.71
N LYS A 11 34.53 -4.03 5.83
CA LYS A 11 33.85 -2.73 5.89
C LYS A 11 34.54 -1.73 4.94
N PRO A 12 33.78 -0.88 4.19
CA PRO A 12 34.39 0.05 3.25
C PRO A 12 35.42 0.98 3.93
N SER A 13 36.71 0.75 3.66
CA SER A 13 37.79 1.54 4.28
C SER A 13 38.13 2.81 3.50
N ALA A 14 37.78 2.88 2.22
CA ALA A 14 38.05 4.05 1.39
C ALA A 14 37.14 5.23 1.83
N PRO A 15 37.70 6.43 2.08
CA PRO A 15 36.98 7.53 2.72
C PRO A 15 35.77 8.01 1.93
N GLY A 16 35.83 8.01 0.59
CA GLY A 16 34.69 8.37 -0.26
C GLY A 16 33.55 7.35 -0.20
N LYS A 17 33.89 6.04 -0.18
CA LYS A 17 32.92 4.95 -0.08
C LYS A 17 32.25 4.92 1.29
N LEU A 18 33.05 5.10 2.34
CA LEU A 18 32.57 5.17 3.72
C LEU A 18 31.66 6.39 3.93
N THR A 19 32.05 7.56 3.44
CA THR A 19 31.24 8.79 3.55
C THR A 19 29.91 8.63 2.82
N LEU A 20 29.91 8.10 1.59
CA LEU A 20 28.69 7.90 0.82
C LEU A 20 27.73 6.90 1.49
N GLU A 21 28.28 5.80 2.01
CA GLU A 21 27.51 4.79 2.73
C GLU A 21 26.93 5.38 4.02
N ALA A 22 27.76 6.01 4.86
CA ALA A 22 27.32 6.62 6.11
C ALA A 22 26.28 7.73 5.90
N TRP A 23 26.46 8.59 4.89
CA TRP A 23 25.52 9.65 4.58
C TRP A 23 24.17 9.10 4.11
N SER A 24 24.17 8.14 3.19
CA SER A 24 22.93 7.55 2.67
C SER A 24 22.19 6.72 3.73
N GLN A 25 22.92 6.06 4.63
CA GLN A 25 22.32 5.39 5.79
C GLN A 25 21.71 6.39 6.77
N GLY A 26 22.43 7.48 7.09
CA GLY A 26 21.93 8.55 7.96
C GLY A 26 20.66 9.20 7.40
N PHE A 27 20.61 9.46 6.09
CA PHE A 27 19.40 9.94 5.43
C PHE A 27 18.24 8.96 5.57
N MET A 28 18.46 7.67 5.30
CA MET A 28 17.42 6.64 5.40
C MET A 28 16.87 6.55 6.83
N VAL A 29 17.74 6.39 7.83
CA VAL A 29 17.32 6.28 9.24
C VAL A 29 16.63 7.55 9.71
N GLY A 30 17.19 8.72 9.42
CA GLY A 30 16.60 10.01 9.81
C GLY A 30 15.20 10.20 9.23
N ALA A 31 15.01 9.89 7.94
CA ALA A 31 13.72 9.97 7.29
C ALA A 31 12.71 8.98 7.90
N LEU A 32 13.11 7.73 8.16
CA LEU A 32 12.24 6.72 8.78
C LEU A 32 11.80 7.12 10.20
N ILE A 33 12.70 7.69 11.01
CA ILE A 33 12.36 8.16 12.35
C ILE A 33 11.36 9.31 12.30
N VAL A 34 11.56 10.30 11.41
CA VAL A 34 10.61 11.41 11.23
C VAL A 34 9.25 10.89 10.77
N MET A 35 9.23 9.98 9.79
CA MET A 35 7.98 9.36 9.32
C MET A 35 7.29 8.55 10.42
N CYS A 36 8.05 7.81 11.23
CA CYS A 36 7.53 7.09 12.39
C CYS A 36 6.84 8.05 13.38
N GLY A 37 7.46 9.20 13.65
CA GLY A 37 6.87 10.26 14.47
C GLY A 37 5.56 10.80 13.89
N ILE A 38 5.51 11.06 12.58
CA ILE A 38 4.30 11.50 11.89
C ILE A 38 3.20 10.44 11.96
N THR A 39 3.53 9.18 11.65
CA THR A 39 2.57 8.05 11.70
C THR A 39 2.03 7.84 13.11
N LEU A 40 2.86 8.00 14.14
CA LEU A 40 2.44 7.94 15.54
C LEU A 40 1.50 9.10 15.91
N ALA A 41 1.86 10.33 15.55
CA ALA A 41 1.05 11.52 15.82
C ALA A 41 -0.32 11.45 15.13
N ASN A 42 -0.37 10.87 13.93
CA ASN A 42 -1.59 10.76 13.13
C ASN A 42 -2.36 9.46 13.40
N MET A 43 -1.89 8.58 14.29
CA MET A 43 -2.50 7.28 14.52
C MET A 43 -3.90 7.40 15.13
N ARG A 44 -4.92 6.95 14.39
CA ARG A 44 -6.29 6.85 14.91
C ARG A 44 -6.57 5.44 15.42
N ARG A 45 -7.27 5.35 16.56
CA ARG A 45 -7.69 4.07 17.17
C ARG A 45 -8.64 3.34 16.21
N GLY A 46 -8.30 2.11 15.83
CA GLY A 46 -9.16 1.22 15.02
C GLY A 46 -8.69 0.94 13.59
N PHE A 47 -7.73 1.70 13.03
CA PHE A 47 -7.26 1.48 11.66
C PHE A 47 -5.97 0.65 11.63
N LEU A 48 -6.05 -0.61 11.17
CA LEU A 48 -4.89 -1.52 11.08
C LEU A 48 -3.79 -0.98 10.16
N LEU A 49 -4.14 -0.23 9.10
CA LEU A 49 -3.18 0.29 8.11
C LEU A 49 -2.08 1.17 8.74
N HIS A 50 -2.44 2.03 9.72
CA HIS A 50 -1.47 2.87 10.42
C HIS A 50 -0.48 2.05 11.25
N LYS A 51 -0.97 0.96 11.87
CA LYS A 51 -0.13 0.07 12.67
C LYS A 51 0.86 -0.70 11.78
N LEU A 52 0.40 -1.17 10.61
CA LEU A 52 1.28 -1.87 9.67
C LEU A 52 2.37 -0.95 9.11
N ILE A 53 2.02 0.28 8.73
CA ILE A 53 3.02 1.26 8.26
C ILE A 53 4.02 1.59 9.36
N LEU A 54 3.57 1.75 10.61
CA LEU A 54 4.50 1.93 11.73
C LEU A 54 5.45 0.74 11.89
N ILE A 55 4.94 -0.49 11.82
CA ILE A 55 5.76 -1.71 11.91
C ILE A 55 6.75 -1.79 10.75
N GLU A 56 6.34 -1.47 9.53
CA GLU A 56 7.20 -1.42 8.35
C GLU A 56 8.39 -0.47 8.58
N LEU A 57 8.12 0.74 9.06
CA LEU A 57 9.15 1.74 9.35
C LEU A 57 10.12 1.24 10.44
N VAL A 58 9.58 0.72 11.55
CA VAL A 58 10.38 0.25 12.69
C VAL A 58 11.26 -0.94 12.32
N LEU A 59 10.77 -1.86 11.47
CA LEU A 59 11.55 -3.02 11.02
C LEU A 59 12.74 -2.63 10.14
N ALA A 60 12.66 -1.54 9.37
CA ALA A 60 13.74 -1.11 8.50
C ALA A 60 14.84 -0.32 9.22
N VAL A 61 14.50 0.40 10.30
CA VAL A 61 15.42 1.28 11.04
C VAL A 61 16.72 0.60 11.49
N PRO A 62 16.71 -0.60 12.10
CA PRO A 62 17.92 -1.27 12.58
C PRO A 62 19.00 -1.48 11.52
N ASN A 63 18.61 -1.75 10.26
CA ASN A 63 19.57 -1.99 9.20
C ASN A 63 20.44 -0.76 8.91
N GLY A 64 19.96 0.46 9.16
CA GLY A 64 20.75 1.64 8.88
C GLY A 64 21.92 1.92 9.83
N PHE A 65 22.08 1.12 10.90
CA PHE A 65 23.12 1.33 11.90
C PHE A 65 24.38 0.48 11.70
N PHE A 66 24.43 -0.41 10.71
CA PHE A 66 25.55 -1.35 10.60
C PHE A 66 26.91 -0.67 10.43
N ILE A 67 26.96 0.54 9.87
CA ILE A 67 28.21 1.24 9.56
C ILE A 67 28.98 1.68 10.81
N PHE A 68 28.32 1.77 11.96
CA PHE A 68 28.93 2.14 13.24
C PHE A 68 29.81 1.04 13.83
N PHE A 69 29.62 -0.22 13.41
CA PHE A 69 30.38 -1.34 13.94
C PHE A 69 31.64 -1.62 13.11
N ASP A 70 32.65 -2.19 13.75
CA ASP A 70 33.84 -2.70 13.08
C ASP A 70 33.77 -4.22 12.91
N PRO A 71 34.50 -4.81 11.94
CA PRO A 71 34.59 -6.25 11.81
C PRO A 71 35.12 -6.91 13.10
N PRO A 72 34.61 -8.08 13.51
CA PRO A 72 33.62 -8.93 12.82
C PRO A 72 32.15 -8.53 13.08
N THR A 73 31.89 -7.71 14.11
CA THR A 73 30.52 -7.31 14.51
C THR A 73 29.75 -6.64 13.37
N TRP A 74 30.45 -5.91 12.50
CA TRP A 74 29.89 -5.31 11.28
C TRP A 74 29.12 -6.33 10.41
N GLY A 75 29.73 -7.48 10.09
CA GLY A 75 29.13 -8.48 9.20
C GLY A 75 27.92 -9.17 9.85
N TRP A 76 28.03 -9.54 11.12
CA TRP A 76 26.94 -10.14 11.90
C TRP A 76 25.74 -9.19 12.09
N PHE A 77 26.01 -7.93 12.42
CA PHE A 77 24.96 -6.93 12.59
C PHE A 77 24.26 -6.63 11.27
N LEU A 78 25.02 -6.43 10.18
CA LEU A 78 24.45 -6.22 8.84
C LEU A 78 23.57 -7.40 8.42
N SER A 79 24.06 -8.63 8.59
CA SER A 79 23.33 -9.85 8.19
C SER A 79 22.08 -10.08 9.05
N SER A 80 22.15 -9.85 10.36
CA SER A 80 21.00 -10.01 11.25
C SER A 80 19.90 -8.96 11.00
N THR A 81 20.29 -7.72 10.70
CA THR A 81 19.35 -6.61 10.45
C THR A 81 18.80 -6.61 9.02
N VAL A 82 19.35 -7.40 8.09
CA VAL A 82 18.76 -7.58 6.75
C VAL A 82 17.42 -8.33 6.83
N VAL A 83 17.26 -9.21 7.81
CA VAL A 83 16.02 -9.98 8.03
C VAL A 83 14.82 -9.05 8.29
N PRO A 84 14.85 -8.14 9.28
CA PRO A 84 13.74 -7.21 9.49
C PRO A 84 13.61 -6.20 8.34
N LEU A 85 14.70 -5.84 7.63
CA LEU A 85 14.59 -5.02 6.42
C LEU A 85 13.77 -5.71 5.31
N ILE A 86 14.03 -6.98 5.04
CA ILE A 86 13.28 -7.79 4.06
C ILE A 86 11.83 -7.99 4.53
N ALA A 87 11.62 -8.17 5.83
CA ALA A 87 10.27 -8.21 6.40
C ALA A 87 9.53 -6.87 6.17
N SER A 88 10.22 -5.74 6.30
CA SER A 88 9.68 -4.41 5.96
C SER A 88 9.31 -4.31 4.48
N TRP A 89 10.16 -4.77 3.56
CA TRP A 89 9.83 -4.80 2.12
C TRP A 89 8.62 -5.67 1.79
N THR A 90 8.51 -6.83 2.42
CA THR A 90 7.32 -7.69 2.27
C THR A 90 6.08 -7.00 2.82
N LEU A 91 6.18 -6.34 3.98
CA LEU A 91 5.07 -5.62 4.59
C LEU A 91 4.64 -4.42 3.75
N HIS A 92 5.57 -3.69 3.15
CA HIS A 92 5.31 -2.62 2.20
C HIS A 92 4.44 -3.12 1.02
N ASN A 93 4.79 -4.27 0.45
CA ASN A 93 4.02 -4.87 -0.64
C ASN A 93 2.60 -5.29 -0.18
N VAL A 94 2.44 -5.74 1.06
CA VAL A 94 1.11 -6.03 1.65
C VAL A 94 0.32 -4.74 1.87
N ILE A 95 0.97 -3.65 2.29
CA ILE A 95 0.32 -2.35 2.48
C ILE A 95 -0.14 -1.78 1.13
N ALA A 96 0.71 -1.86 0.10
CA ALA A 96 0.37 -1.49 -1.28
C ALA A 96 -0.80 -2.34 -1.83
N TRP A 97 -0.83 -3.64 -1.50
CA TRP A 97 -1.98 -4.50 -1.79
C TRP A 97 -3.27 -4.02 -1.12
N MET A 98 -3.22 -3.74 0.19
CA MET A 98 -4.40 -3.26 0.94
C MET A 98 -4.95 -1.94 0.36
N LYS A 99 -4.05 -1.06 -0.10
CA LYS A 99 -4.41 0.21 -0.75
C LYS A 99 -5.03 0.02 -2.13
N ASN A 100 -4.53 -0.95 -2.91
CA ASN A 100 -5.08 -1.26 -4.24
C ASN A 100 -6.30 -2.17 -4.22
N LYS A 101 -6.52 -2.92 -3.14
CA LYS A 101 -7.62 -3.87 -2.99
C LYS A 101 -8.99 -3.35 -3.47
N PRO A 102 -9.45 -2.12 -3.14
CA PRO A 102 -10.73 -1.62 -3.64
C PRO A 102 -10.79 -1.42 -5.16
N PHE A 103 -9.65 -1.27 -5.83
CA PHE A 103 -9.55 -1.09 -7.27
C PHE A 103 -9.35 -2.42 -8.02
N LEU A 104 -9.04 -3.51 -7.31
CA LEU A 104 -8.75 -4.83 -7.88
C LEU A 104 -9.98 -5.74 -7.83
N GLY A 105 -10.29 -6.40 -8.96
CA GLY A 105 -11.29 -7.48 -8.98
C GLY A 105 -10.83 -8.71 -8.18
N ARG A 106 -11.77 -9.63 -7.88
CA ARG A 106 -11.52 -10.82 -7.04
C ARG A 106 -10.32 -11.66 -7.52
N ARG A 107 -10.16 -11.86 -8.83
CA ARG A 107 -9.03 -12.60 -9.43
C ARG A 107 -7.70 -11.85 -9.29
N GLY A 108 -7.68 -10.56 -9.59
CA GLY A 108 -6.48 -9.72 -9.46
C GLY A 108 -5.99 -9.64 -8.02
N ASN A 109 -6.91 -9.61 -7.05
CA ASN A 109 -6.58 -9.64 -5.63
C ASN A 109 -5.81 -10.92 -5.22
N PHE A 110 -6.25 -12.09 -5.67
CA PHE A 110 -5.55 -13.36 -5.39
C PHE A 110 -4.20 -13.45 -6.10
N ILE A 111 -4.11 -12.96 -7.35
CA ILE A 111 -2.85 -12.96 -8.11
C ILE A 111 -1.82 -12.05 -7.42
N TYR A 112 -2.22 -10.86 -6.97
CA TYR A 112 -1.33 -9.91 -6.32
C TYR A 112 -0.72 -10.51 -5.04
N ILE A 113 -1.55 -11.01 -4.12
CA ILE A 113 -1.04 -11.56 -2.87
C ILE A 113 -0.33 -12.90 -3.08
N GLY A 114 -0.80 -13.71 -4.04
CA GLY A 114 -0.17 -14.98 -4.42
C GLY A 114 1.25 -14.77 -4.91
N SER A 115 1.50 -13.75 -5.73
CA SER A 115 2.86 -13.45 -6.18
C SER A 115 3.77 -12.94 -5.05
N VAL A 116 3.27 -12.15 -4.09
CA VAL A 116 4.04 -11.74 -2.89
C VAL A 116 4.47 -12.95 -2.05
N LEU A 117 3.66 -14.01 -2.01
CA LEU A 117 4.00 -15.24 -1.30
C LEU A 117 5.03 -16.08 -2.08
N ILE A 118 4.92 -16.14 -3.40
CA ILE A 118 5.83 -16.92 -4.27
C ILE A 118 7.27 -16.37 -4.22
N VAL A 119 7.46 -15.09 -3.91
CA VAL A 119 8.82 -14.50 -3.82
C VAL A 119 9.54 -14.79 -2.49
N GLN A 120 8.85 -15.29 -1.46
CA GLN A 120 9.45 -15.53 -0.15
C GLN A 120 10.68 -16.47 -0.18
N PRO A 121 10.70 -17.57 -0.96
CA PRO A 121 11.88 -18.43 -1.07
C PRO A 121 13.12 -17.71 -1.62
N TYR A 122 12.94 -16.76 -2.55
CA TYR A 122 14.04 -15.93 -3.05
C TYR A 122 14.64 -15.09 -1.92
N TRP A 123 13.79 -14.48 -1.09
CA TRP A 123 14.25 -13.67 0.04
C TRP A 123 15.00 -14.47 1.11
N VAL A 124 14.58 -15.71 1.38
CA VAL A 124 15.32 -16.62 2.28
C VAL A 124 16.71 -16.92 1.72
N LEU A 125 16.81 -17.17 0.40
CA LEU A 125 18.09 -17.39 -0.26
C LEU A 125 18.98 -16.14 -0.19
N GLU A 126 18.41 -14.95 -0.40
CA GLU A 126 19.15 -13.68 -0.36
C GLU A 126 19.68 -13.36 1.06
N VAL A 127 18.91 -13.64 2.12
CA VAL A 127 19.40 -13.53 3.51
C VAL A 127 20.64 -14.42 3.73
N TYR A 128 20.58 -15.67 3.26
CA TYR A 128 21.71 -16.58 3.37
C TYR A 128 22.92 -16.10 2.56
N ALA A 129 22.70 -15.68 1.31
CA ALA A 129 23.75 -15.16 0.44
C ALA A 129 24.42 -13.92 1.03
N ASN A 130 23.64 -13.01 1.63
CA ASN A 130 24.14 -11.83 2.35
C ASN A 130 25.03 -12.24 3.53
N PHE A 131 24.55 -13.17 4.37
CA PHE A 131 25.33 -13.69 5.49
C PHE A 131 26.64 -14.34 5.03
N ALA A 132 26.59 -15.19 4.01
CA ALA A 132 27.76 -15.88 3.47
C ALA A 132 28.78 -14.89 2.88
N TYR A 133 28.31 -13.84 2.21
CA TYR A 133 29.16 -12.82 1.59
C TYR A 133 29.87 -11.95 2.61
N PHE A 134 29.14 -11.41 3.61
CA PHE A 134 29.71 -10.47 4.59
C PHE A 134 30.47 -11.12 5.74
N ASN A 135 30.37 -12.45 5.89
CA ASN A 135 31.16 -13.22 6.86
C ASN A 135 32.26 -14.08 6.21
N GLY A 136 32.47 -13.97 4.90
CA GLY A 136 33.61 -14.58 4.20
C GLY A 136 33.49 -16.08 3.91
N TYR A 137 32.28 -16.65 3.87
CA TYR A 137 32.05 -18.07 3.57
C TYR A 137 31.95 -18.35 2.06
N ASP A 138 31.15 -17.57 1.33
CA ASP A 138 30.96 -17.69 -0.13
C ASP A 138 30.55 -16.34 -0.73
N SER A 139 31.30 -15.87 -1.72
CA SER A 139 31.06 -14.60 -2.40
C SER A 139 30.28 -14.73 -3.70
N ARG A 140 30.19 -15.94 -4.28
CA ARG A 140 29.62 -16.15 -5.62
C ARG A 140 28.10 -16.06 -5.62
N LEU A 141 27.44 -16.59 -4.59
CA LEU A 141 25.99 -16.61 -4.48
C LEU A 141 25.42 -15.19 -4.51
N PHE A 142 25.92 -14.30 -3.64
CA PHE A 142 25.44 -12.92 -3.52
C PHE A 142 25.64 -12.11 -4.81
N ILE A 143 26.81 -12.24 -5.45
CA ILE A 143 27.07 -11.53 -6.72
C ILE A 143 26.12 -12.01 -7.83
N SER A 144 25.80 -13.31 -7.86
CA SER A 144 24.94 -13.89 -8.87
C SER A 144 23.46 -13.58 -8.67
N THR A 145 23.00 -13.39 -7.43
CA THR A 145 21.57 -13.17 -7.11
C THR A 145 21.17 -11.70 -7.10
N ARG A 146 22.14 -10.80 -6.90
CA ARG A 146 21.93 -9.35 -6.80
C ARG A 146 21.21 -8.69 -7.98
N PRO A 147 21.46 -9.04 -9.26
CA PRO A 147 20.70 -8.45 -10.39
C PRO A 147 19.20 -8.75 -10.35
N TYR A 148 18.81 -9.85 -9.69
CA TYR A 148 17.42 -10.25 -9.56
C TYR A 148 16.70 -9.53 -8.40
N GLU A 149 17.42 -8.87 -7.50
CA GLU A 149 16.87 -8.24 -6.29
C GLU A 149 15.77 -7.24 -6.63
N ALA A 150 16.03 -6.32 -7.56
CA ALA A 150 15.05 -5.32 -7.99
C ALA A 150 13.78 -5.97 -8.59
N VAL A 151 13.94 -7.06 -9.35
CA VAL A 151 12.82 -7.79 -9.97
C VAL A 151 11.98 -8.51 -8.93
N PHE A 152 12.56 -8.98 -7.82
CA PHE A 152 11.83 -9.63 -6.74
C PHE A 152 11.36 -8.68 -5.65
N ARG A 153 11.76 -7.40 -5.69
CA ARG A 153 11.39 -6.37 -4.71
C ARG A 153 10.30 -5.43 -5.21
N ASP A 154 10.45 -4.92 -6.43
CA ASP A 154 9.74 -3.73 -6.92
C ASP A 154 8.51 -3.93 -7.86
N PRO A 155 8.18 -5.11 -8.42
CA PRO A 155 7.06 -5.23 -9.37
C PRO A 155 5.70 -4.76 -8.84
N TRP A 156 5.39 -5.09 -7.58
CA TRP A 156 4.12 -4.73 -6.94
C TRP A 156 3.98 -3.22 -6.76
N TRP A 157 5.10 -2.55 -6.46
CA TRP A 157 5.14 -1.10 -6.35
C TRP A 157 4.93 -0.42 -7.70
N ILE A 158 5.62 -0.89 -8.74
CA ILE A 158 5.44 -0.39 -10.11
C ILE A 158 3.99 -0.57 -10.56
N PHE A 159 3.42 -1.76 -10.32
CA PHE A 159 2.01 -2.04 -10.61
C PHE A 159 1.07 -1.08 -9.86
N THR A 160 1.34 -0.82 -8.57
CA THR A 160 0.54 0.09 -7.74
C THR A 160 0.50 1.49 -8.33
N ILE A 161 1.66 2.01 -8.72
CA ILE A 161 1.76 3.34 -9.32
C ILE A 161 1.03 3.38 -10.65
N VAL A 162 1.28 2.43 -11.55
CA VAL A 162 0.62 2.37 -12.87
C VAL A 162 -0.89 2.26 -12.71
N ASN A 163 -1.38 1.40 -11.80
CA ASN A 163 -2.79 1.25 -11.51
C ASN A 163 -3.40 2.55 -10.96
N LEU A 164 -2.70 3.26 -10.08
CA LEU A 164 -3.16 4.54 -9.55
C LEU A 164 -3.25 5.60 -10.67
N PHE A 165 -2.20 5.76 -11.48
CA PHE A 165 -2.20 6.70 -12.61
C PHE A 165 -3.27 6.36 -13.65
N TRP A 166 -3.47 5.07 -13.94
CA TRP A 166 -4.53 4.61 -14.83
C TRP A 166 -5.90 4.99 -14.30
N ASN A 167 -6.17 4.73 -13.01
CA ASN A 167 -7.44 5.10 -12.40
C ASN A 167 -7.64 6.63 -12.40
N ILE A 168 -6.62 7.42 -12.10
CA ILE A 168 -6.70 8.89 -12.18
C ILE A 168 -7.11 9.35 -13.58
N LYS A 169 -6.38 8.88 -14.60
CA LYS A 169 -6.61 9.29 -15.98
C LYS A 169 -7.98 8.88 -16.52
N PHE A 170 -8.39 7.63 -16.29
CA PHE A 170 -9.59 7.06 -16.91
C PHE A 170 -10.86 7.19 -16.06
N ARG A 171 -10.78 7.20 -14.72
CA ARG A 171 -11.96 7.31 -13.85
C ARG A 171 -12.33 8.76 -13.55
N TYR A 172 -11.32 9.64 -13.46
CA TYR A 172 -11.54 11.02 -13.04
C TYR A 172 -11.43 12.03 -14.19
N GLU A 173 -10.78 11.67 -15.31
CA GLU A 173 -10.55 12.55 -16.48
C GLU A 173 -9.89 13.90 -16.12
N LEU A 174 -9.18 13.96 -14.98
CA LEU A 174 -8.57 15.20 -14.51
C LEU A 174 -7.13 15.32 -15.00
N SER A 175 -6.77 16.54 -15.39
CA SER A 175 -5.39 16.87 -15.74
C SER A 175 -4.50 16.96 -14.49
N PHE A 176 -3.20 16.68 -14.62
CA PHE A 176 -2.26 16.72 -13.49
C PHE A 176 -2.22 18.08 -12.80
N VAL A 177 -2.37 19.18 -13.55
CA VAL A 177 -2.37 20.54 -13.00
C VAL A 177 -3.62 20.80 -12.15
N GLU A 178 -4.78 20.35 -12.62
CA GLU A 178 -6.05 20.48 -11.90
C GLU A 178 -6.02 19.66 -10.60
N ILE A 179 -5.41 18.48 -10.64
CA ILE A 179 -5.24 17.61 -9.47
C ILE A 179 -4.43 18.31 -8.38
N VAL A 180 -3.32 18.95 -8.73
CA VAL A 180 -2.45 19.67 -7.78
C VAL A 180 -3.17 20.90 -7.21
N GLN A 181 -3.95 21.60 -8.04
CA GLN A 181 -4.72 22.77 -7.59
C GLN A 181 -5.84 22.38 -6.62
N VAL A 182 -6.54 21.28 -6.88
CA VAL A 182 -7.64 20.79 -6.02
C VAL A 182 -7.09 20.20 -4.71
N SER A 183 -5.97 19.46 -4.78
CA SER A 183 -5.37 18.85 -3.59
C SER A 183 -3.84 18.81 -3.68
N PRO A 184 -3.12 19.79 -3.10
CA PRO A 184 -1.66 19.85 -3.20
C PRO A 184 -0.97 18.63 -2.56
N ARG A 185 -1.57 18.06 -1.51
CA ARG A 185 -1.09 16.84 -0.84
C ARG A 185 -1.04 15.63 -1.77
N PHE A 186 -2.05 15.49 -2.63
CA PHE A 186 -2.10 14.42 -3.63
C PHE A 186 -1.06 14.62 -4.74
N GLY A 187 -0.78 15.88 -5.10
CA GLY A 187 0.33 16.22 -5.99
C GLY A 187 1.69 15.77 -5.45
N ILE A 188 1.96 16.04 -4.17
CA ILE A 188 3.20 15.62 -3.49
C ILE A 188 3.29 14.07 -3.46
N LEU A 189 2.18 13.38 -3.19
CA LEU A 189 2.12 11.92 -3.25
C LEU A 189 2.57 11.39 -4.63
N LEU A 190 2.00 11.90 -5.72
CA LEU A 190 2.34 11.48 -7.09
C LEU A 190 3.79 11.80 -7.46
N LEU A 191 4.31 12.95 -7.00
CA LEU A 191 5.71 13.32 -7.20
C LEU A 191 6.64 12.32 -6.51
N CYS A 192 6.37 11.97 -5.25
CA CYS A 192 7.17 11.00 -4.50
C CYS A 192 7.11 9.60 -5.12
N MET A 193 5.93 9.17 -5.59
CA MET A 193 5.80 7.92 -6.35
C MET A 193 6.66 7.94 -7.62
N SER A 194 6.65 9.04 -8.38
CA SER A 194 7.45 9.18 -9.59
C SER A 194 8.96 9.17 -9.31
N LEU A 195 9.39 9.90 -8.28
CA LEU A 195 10.79 9.91 -7.82
C LEU A 195 11.24 8.51 -7.38
N SER A 196 10.38 7.75 -6.71
CA SER A 196 10.70 6.37 -6.31
C SER A 196 10.98 5.46 -7.51
N ILE A 197 10.22 5.59 -8.61
CA ILE A 197 10.47 4.82 -9.85
C ILE A 197 11.80 5.21 -10.46
N ILE A 198 12.10 6.51 -10.54
CA ILE A 198 13.38 7.00 -11.07
C ILE A 198 14.53 6.39 -10.26
N CYS A 199 14.46 6.40 -8.94
CA CYS A 199 15.46 5.77 -8.08
C CYS A 199 15.57 4.25 -8.29
N ILE A 200 14.47 3.53 -8.49
CA ILE A 200 14.47 2.09 -8.81
C ILE A 200 15.17 1.83 -10.15
N VAL A 201 14.90 2.65 -11.18
CA VAL A 201 15.54 2.50 -12.50
C VAL A 201 17.04 2.76 -12.38
N VAL A 202 17.46 3.81 -11.69
CA VAL A 202 18.89 4.10 -11.48
C VAL A 202 19.55 3.00 -10.64
N ASP A 203 18.84 2.45 -9.65
CA ASP A 203 19.31 1.31 -8.86
C ASP A 203 19.55 0.08 -9.74
N LEU A 204 18.57 -0.30 -10.57
CA LEU A 204 18.72 -1.40 -11.52
C LEU A 204 19.88 -1.18 -12.48
N LEU A 205 20.01 0.04 -13.03
CA LEU A 205 21.08 0.39 -13.96
C LEU A 205 22.47 0.33 -13.31
N SER A 206 22.57 0.62 -12.01
CA SER A 206 23.83 0.53 -11.26
C SER A 206 24.25 -0.92 -10.95
N VAL A 207 23.29 -1.84 -10.85
CA VAL A 207 23.56 -3.27 -10.60
C VAL A 207 23.87 -3.99 -11.91
N THR A 208 23.30 -3.55 -13.03
CA THR A 208 23.71 -4.01 -14.36
C THR A 208 25.03 -3.38 -14.78
N PRO A 209 25.92 -4.07 -15.53
CA PRO A 209 27.23 -3.55 -15.93
C PRO A 209 27.17 -2.36 -16.92
N VAL A 210 25.98 -1.83 -17.20
CA VAL A 210 25.74 -0.70 -18.12
C VAL A 210 26.26 0.62 -17.56
N ILE A 211 26.27 0.81 -16.23
CA ILE A 211 26.81 2.01 -15.58
C ILE A 211 27.71 1.60 -14.41
N PRO A 212 29.03 1.88 -14.45
CA PRO A 212 29.99 1.48 -13.41
C PRO A 212 29.91 2.42 -12.18
N ILE A 213 28.74 2.49 -11.56
CA ILE A 213 28.61 3.04 -10.21
C ILE A 213 29.09 1.92 -9.28
N GLY A 214 30.09 2.18 -8.44
CA GLY A 214 30.71 1.14 -7.61
C GLY A 214 29.71 0.34 -6.75
N VAL A 215 30.19 -0.72 -6.11
CA VAL A 215 29.42 -1.70 -5.30
C VAL A 215 28.43 -1.09 -4.28
N ILE A 216 28.64 0.16 -3.88
CA ILE A 216 27.79 0.91 -2.94
C ILE A 216 26.80 1.77 -3.72
N ASN A 217 25.52 1.42 -3.62
CA ASN A 217 24.45 2.15 -4.25
C ASN A 217 23.52 2.83 -3.22
N PRO A 218 23.40 4.17 -3.21
CA PRO A 218 22.44 4.87 -2.36
C PRO A 218 21.00 4.89 -2.91
N PHE A 219 20.77 4.59 -4.20
CA PHE A 219 19.49 4.82 -4.85
C PHE A 219 18.35 3.93 -4.35
N TRP A 220 18.64 2.69 -3.96
CA TRP A 220 17.62 1.83 -3.35
C TRP A 220 17.12 2.39 -2.01
N LYS A 221 17.99 3.04 -1.22
CA LYS A 221 17.63 3.69 0.05
C LYS A 221 16.70 4.87 -0.19
N PHE A 222 16.98 5.67 -1.23
CA PHE A 222 16.09 6.76 -1.65
C PHE A 222 14.73 6.23 -2.12
N ALA A 223 14.74 5.19 -2.98
CA ALA A 223 13.51 4.55 -3.42
C ALA A 223 12.67 4.05 -2.23
N PHE A 224 13.31 3.43 -1.25
CA PHE A 224 12.68 2.97 -0.03
C PHE A 224 12.09 4.12 0.81
N VAL A 225 12.85 5.19 1.03
CA VAL A 225 12.35 6.37 1.76
C VAL A 225 11.14 6.99 1.05
N PHE A 226 11.18 7.15 -0.28
CA PHE A 226 10.05 7.71 -1.02
C PHE A 226 8.80 6.81 -0.98
N LYS A 227 8.98 5.48 -1.03
CA LYS A 227 7.88 4.52 -0.83
C LYS A 227 7.23 4.66 0.54
N CYS A 228 8.02 4.61 1.60
CA CYS A 228 7.51 4.78 2.95
C CYS A 228 6.87 6.17 3.15
N PHE A 229 7.40 7.20 2.51
CA PHE A 229 6.85 8.55 2.58
C PHE A 229 5.49 8.66 1.90
N THR A 230 5.30 8.01 0.75
CA THR A 230 3.98 7.93 0.12
C THR A 230 2.98 7.19 1.01
N ASP A 231 3.47 6.22 1.78
CA ASP A 231 2.66 5.46 2.72
C ASP A 231 2.24 6.27 3.95
N SER A 232 3.06 7.21 4.40
CA SER A 232 2.66 8.18 5.42
C SER A 232 1.71 9.24 4.86
N ILE A 233 1.96 9.80 3.67
CA ILE A 233 1.07 10.82 3.07
C ILE A 233 -0.33 10.26 2.80
N ILE A 234 -0.42 9.02 2.33
CA ILE A 234 -1.71 8.42 1.98
C ILE A 234 -2.58 8.16 3.21
N LEU A 235 -2.00 8.01 4.41
CA LEU A 235 -2.73 7.80 5.66
C LEU A 235 -3.46 9.06 6.16
N ASP A 236 -2.83 10.22 6.06
CA ASP A 236 -3.37 11.47 6.63
C ASP A 236 -4.71 11.88 6.02
N ASP A 237 -4.79 11.84 4.68
CA ASP A 237 -5.78 12.63 3.95
C ASP A 237 -6.23 12.01 2.62
N PHE A 238 -5.68 10.88 2.14
CA PHE A 238 -5.97 10.36 0.79
C PHE A 238 -7.47 10.18 0.52
N LYS A 239 -8.21 9.63 1.47
CA LYS A 239 -9.67 9.45 1.32
C LYS A 239 -10.39 10.80 1.21
N SER A 240 -10.02 11.76 2.05
CA SER A 240 -10.55 13.12 2.03
C SER A 240 -10.21 13.84 0.73
N ALA A 241 -8.97 13.70 0.22
CA ALA A 241 -8.54 14.24 -1.05
C ALA A 241 -9.28 13.62 -2.24
N LEU A 242 -9.45 12.29 -2.25
CA LEU A 242 -10.21 11.58 -3.28
C LEU A 242 -11.70 11.93 -3.23
N ASP A 243 -12.28 12.07 -2.04
CA ASP A 243 -13.65 12.53 -1.84
C ASP A 243 -13.82 13.98 -2.32
N ASN A 244 -12.83 14.86 -2.10
CA ASN A 244 -12.82 16.23 -2.62
C ASN A 244 -12.73 16.25 -4.15
N LEU A 245 -11.87 15.41 -4.72
CA LEU A 245 -11.71 15.24 -6.16
C LEU A 245 -13.00 14.73 -6.82
N SER A 246 -13.63 13.71 -6.22
CA SER A 246 -14.91 13.17 -6.66
C SER A 246 -16.03 14.20 -6.58
N ARG A 247 -16.09 14.97 -5.48
CA ARG A 247 -17.07 16.05 -5.30
C ARG A 247 -16.87 17.17 -6.32
N HIS A 248 -15.62 17.54 -6.59
CA HIS A 248 -15.30 18.55 -7.60
C HIS A 248 -15.73 18.12 -9.00
N ARG A 249 -15.40 16.89 -9.44
CA ARG A 249 -15.84 16.35 -10.73
C ARG A 249 -17.38 16.23 -10.80
N MET A 250 -18.07 15.81 -9.73
CA MET A 250 -19.54 15.80 -9.67
C MET A 250 -20.13 17.22 -9.81
N SER A 251 -19.52 18.21 -9.16
CA SER A 251 -19.91 19.61 -9.25
C SER A 251 -19.63 20.26 -10.60
N GLN A 252 -18.81 19.65 -11.47
CA GLN A 252 -18.57 20.10 -12.85
C GLN A 252 -19.49 19.41 -13.88
N ILE A 253 -20.08 18.24 -13.59
CA ILE A 253 -21.10 17.60 -14.46
C ILE A 253 -22.49 18.24 -14.23
N LEU A 254 -22.84 18.45 -12.95
CA LEU A 254 -24.13 19.00 -12.55
C LEU A 254 -24.46 20.42 -13.07
N PRO A 255 -23.52 21.33 -13.37
CA PRO A 255 -23.83 22.61 -14.01
C PRO A 255 -24.34 22.43 -15.44
N PHE A 256 -23.91 21.37 -16.14
CA PHE A 256 -24.33 21.11 -17.52
C PHE A 256 -25.68 20.38 -17.58
N SER A 257 -26.02 19.62 -16.54
CA SER A 257 -27.31 18.89 -16.47
C SER A 257 -28.49 19.81 -16.12
N PHE A 258 -28.25 20.98 -15.49
CA PHE A 258 -29.30 21.93 -15.15
C PHE A 258 -29.54 23.02 -16.20
N LEU A 259 -28.65 23.14 -17.20
CA LEU A 259 -28.85 24.03 -18.36
C LEU A 259 -29.51 23.32 -19.57
N GLY A 260 -29.76 22.02 -19.48
CA GLY A 260 -30.43 21.23 -20.53
C GLY A 260 -31.95 21.20 -20.45
N ASP A 261 -32.55 21.68 -19.35
CA ASP A 261 -34.00 21.61 -19.10
C ASP A 261 -34.72 22.98 -19.18
N THR A 262 -34.10 24.00 -19.80
CA THR A 262 -34.72 25.33 -19.96
C THR A 262 -35.30 25.59 -21.36
N THR A 263 -35.52 24.57 -22.19
CA THR A 263 -36.17 24.71 -23.50
C THR A 263 -37.20 23.62 -23.82
N SER A 264 -38.15 23.38 -22.90
CA SER A 264 -39.53 22.97 -23.27
C SER A 264 -40.44 22.92 -22.05
N ALA A 265 -41.12 24.03 -21.76
CA ALA A 265 -42.48 24.02 -21.21
C ALA A 265 -42.97 25.47 -21.11
N GLN A 266 -43.56 25.93 -22.21
CA GLN A 266 -44.42 27.08 -22.24
C GLN A 266 -45.74 26.72 -21.52
N GLY A 267 -46.12 27.52 -20.53
CA GLY A 267 -47.51 27.66 -20.09
C GLY A 267 -47.93 26.83 -18.87
N SER A 268 -48.04 27.49 -17.71
CA SER A 268 -49.31 27.73 -16.99
C SER A 268 -49.04 28.06 -15.52
N ASP A 269 -49.46 29.24 -15.10
CA ASP A 269 -49.56 29.71 -13.72
C ASP A 269 -50.39 28.76 -12.84
N ILE A 270 -50.03 28.61 -11.54
CA ILE A 270 -50.90 28.44 -10.34
C ILE A 270 -50.03 28.14 -9.07
N PRO A 271 -50.44 28.55 -7.84
CA PRO A 271 -49.51 29.06 -6.84
C PRO A 271 -49.04 28.07 -5.75
N ARG A 272 -47.92 28.49 -5.15
CA ARG A 272 -47.17 27.98 -4.00
C ARG A 272 -48.05 27.64 -2.78
N ARG A 273 -48.11 26.36 -2.38
CA ARG A 273 -48.69 25.92 -1.10
C ARG A 273 -47.61 25.32 -0.20
N GLU A 274 -47.30 26.02 0.89
CA GLU A 274 -46.42 25.58 1.98
C GLU A 274 -46.87 24.23 2.55
N ARG A 275 -45.96 23.26 2.64
CA ARG A 275 -46.18 22.01 3.39
C ARG A 275 -45.48 22.08 4.75
N LYS A 276 -46.26 22.39 5.78
CA LYS A 276 -45.92 22.14 7.20
C LYS A 276 -45.96 20.63 7.47
N TRP A 277 -44.89 20.09 8.07
CA TRP A 277 -44.81 18.70 8.52
C TRP A 277 -45.58 18.51 9.85
N PRO A 278 -46.51 17.54 9.97
CA PRO A 278 -47.04 17.14 11.26
C PRO A 278 -46.26 15.95 11.83
N ARG A 279 -45.98 16.03 13.13
CA ARG A 279 -45.31 15.02 13.98
C ARG A 279 -46.37 14.22 14.73
N LYS A 280 -46.40 12.88 14.59
CA LYS A 280 -47.07 11.86 15.46
C LYS A 280 -46.56 10.48 14.97
N ARG A 281 -45.83 9.63 15.68
CA ARG A 281 -46.00 8.93 16.98
C ARG A 281 -47.28 8.07 17.06
N GLY A 282 -47.11 6.75 16.87
CA GLY A 282 -47.81 5.69 17.63
C GLY A 282 -48.86 4.82 16.91
N ALA A 283 -48.55 3.52 16.84
CA ALA A 283 -49.43 2.34 16.98
C ALA A 283 -50.24 1.76 15.79
N ASN A 284 -49.79 0.56 15.38
CA ASN A 284 -50.47 -0.73 15.13
C ASN A 284 -51.66 -0.93 14.15
N VAL A 285 -51.43 -1.89 13.22
CA VAL A 285 -52.24 -3.10 12.86
C VAL A 285 -53.63 -2.81 12.23
N GLU A 286 -54.07 -3.28 11.05
CA GLU A 286 -53.93 -4.58 10.35
C GLU A 286 -54.38 -4.49 8.87
N THR A 287 -54.03 -5.53 8.09
CA THR A 287 -54.65 -6.08 6.86
C THR A 287 -54.36 -5.50 5.44
N THR A 288 -54.07 -6.46 4.56
CA THR A 288 -53.61 -6.60 3.15
C THR A 288 -54.67 -6.19 2.08
N PRO A 289 -54.50 -6.34 0.71
CA PRO A 289 -53.48 -7.00 -0.12
C PRO A 289 -53.06 -6.32 -1.49
N HIS A 290 -52.16 -7.01 -2.22
CA HIS A 290 -51.98 -7.10 -3.70
C HIS A 290 -51.13 -6.09 -4.52
N THR A 291 -49.98 -6.62 -4.99
CA THR A 291 -49.37 -6.59 -6.36
C THR A 291 -49.22 -5.27 -7.13
N GLU A 292 -47.98 -4.84 -7.37
CA GLU A 292 -47.53 -4.41 -8.71
C GLU A 292 -45.99 -4.49 -8.86
N ILE A 293 -45.57 -4.85 -10.07
CA ILE A 293 -44.21 -5.09 -10.54
C ILE A 293 -43.58 -3.75 -10.90
N ASP A 294 -42.31 -3.49 -10.55
CA ASP A 294 -41.45 -2.78 -11.47
C ASP A 294 -39.93 -2.90 -11.24
N ILE A 295 -39.25 -2.94 -12.38
CA ILE A 295 -37.84 -3.18 -12.60
C ILE A 295 -37.01 -1.99 -12.08
N ALA A 296 -36.17 -2.21 -11.06
CA ALA A 296 -35.24 -1.21 -10.55
C ALA A 296 -33.78 -1.66 -10.72
N SER A 297 -33.10 -0.94 -11.60
CA SER A 297 -31.65 -0.84 -11.78
C SER A 297 -30.89 -0.77 -10.44
N PRO A 298 -29.74 -1.46 -10.27
CA PRO A 298 -29.04 -1.47 -9.00
C PRO A 298 -28.24 -0.17 -8.80
N ARG A 299 -28.81 0.75 -8.01
CA ARG A 299 -28.03 1.72 -7.23
C ARG A 299 -27.13 0.95 -6.26
N MET A 300 -25.86 0.75 -6.62
CA MET A 300 -24.88 0.20 -5.69
C MET A 300 -24.41 1.30 -4.73
N CYS A 301 -25.19 1.51 -3.68
CA CYS A 301 -24.77 2.28 -2.51
C CYS A 301 -23.76 1.41 -1.75
N MET A 302 -22.47 1.68 -1.92
CA MET A 302 -21.41 0.91 -1.25
C MET A 302 -21.30 1.38 0.20
N VAL A 303 -22.14 0.81 1.07
CA VAL A 303 -21.96 0.85 2.52
C VAL A 303 -20.83 -0.11 2.86
N LEU A 304 -19.65 0.42 3.15
CA LEU A 304 -18.51 -0.36 3.65
C LEU A 304 -18.74 -0.62 5.16
N SER A 305 -19.60 -1.60 5.47
CA SER A 305 -19.75 -2.13 6.84
C SER A 305 -18.86 -3.34 7.02
N ASP A 306 -18.03 -3.27 8.05
CA ASP A 306 -17.58 -4.37 8.91
C ASP A 306 -16.76 -5.51 8.29
N VAL A 307 -15.44 -5.37 8.44
CA VAL A 307 -14.49 -6.49 8.45
C VAL A 307 -14.21 -6.84 9.92
N VAL A 308 -15.17 -7.47 10.61
CA VAL A 308 -14.95 -8.30 11.80
C VAL A 308 -16.15 -9.26 11.88
N ASP A 309 -15.96 -10.50 11.43
CA ASP A 309 -16.56 -11.74 11.98
C ASP A 309 -16.49 -12.86 10.94
N LEU A 310 -15.45 -13.70 11.05
CA LEU A 310 -15.40 -14.99 10.38
C LEU A 310 -14.53 -15.93 11.21
N CYS A 311 -15.11 -16.40 12.32
CA CYS A 311 -14.75 -17.64 12.98
C CYS A 311 -15.95 -18.13 13.81
N SER A 312 -16.86 -18.91 13.20
CA SER A 312 -17.56 -20.07 13.78
C SER A 312 -18.66 -20.57 12.83
N PRO A 313 -18.84 -21.89 12.64
CA PRO A 313 -19.93 -22.45 11.84
C PRO A 313 -21.24 -22.49 12.66
N PRO A 314 -22.43 -22.45 12.02
CA PRO A 314 -23.68 -22.52 12.75
C PRO A 314 -24.01 -23.96 13.13
N LEU A 315 -24.32 -24.17 14.41
CA LEU A 315 -24.99 -25.34 14.95
C LEU A 315 -26.40 -25.42 14.32
N GLY A 316 -26.63 -26.44 13.49
CA GLY A 316 -27.97 -26.83 13.05
C GLY A 316 -28.68 -27.61 14.16
N LEU A 317 -29.55 -26.94 14.90
CA LEU A 317 -30.45 -27.55 15.88
C LEU A 317 -31.59 -28.25 15.13
N VAL A 318 -31.48 -29.58 14.96
CA VAL A 318 -32.58 -30.42 14.43
C VAL A 318 -33.50 -30.76 15.60
N TYR A 319 -34.75 -30.31 15.52
CA TYR A 319 -35.84 -30.74 16.40
C TYR A 319 -36.19 -32.20 16.12
N HIS A 320 -36.07 -33.06 17.14
CA HIS A 320 -36.58 -34.43 17.10
C HIS A 320 -37.95 -34.45 17.81
N THR A 321 -39.01 -34.64 17.03
CA THR A 321 -40.34 -34.98 17.55
C THR A 321 -40.35 -36.47 17.90
N GLU A 322 -40.47 -36.79 19.19
CA GLU A 322 -40.60 -38.17 19.68
C GLU A 322 -42.09 -38.50 19.86
N ASN A 323 -42.63 -39.32 18.96
CA ASN A 323 -43.96 -39.92 19.09
C ASN A 323 -43.86 -41.17 19.97
N LYS A 324 -44.56 -41.16 21.11
CA LYS A 324 -44.91 -42.38 21.87
C LYS A 324 -46.03 -43.13 21.15
N ALA A 325 -45.85 -44.44 20.91
CA ALA A 325 -46.88 -45.48 21.08
C ALA A 325 -46.38 -46.89 20.64
N LEU A 326 -46.46 -47.85 21.59
CA LEU A 326 -46.86 -49.27 21.44
C LEU A 326 -45.89 -50.18 20.62
N GLU A 327 -45.51 -51.42 20.96
CA GLU A 327 -46.13 -52.59 21.61
C GLU A 327 -45.06 -53.61 22.08
N GLY A 328 -45.38 -54.45 23.08
CA GLY A 328 -45.06 -55.91 23.24
C GLY A 328 -43.58 -56.34 23.31
N GLU A 329 -43.11 -57.23 24.18
CA GLU A 329 -43.64 -58.26 25.09
C GLU A 329 -42.65 -58.41 26.26
#